data_AF-A0A4Y9UCY3-F1
#
_entry.id   AF-A0A4Y9UCY3-F1
#
_cell.length_a   1.000
_cell.length_b   1.000
_cell.length_c   1.000
_cell.angle_alpha   90.00
_cell.angle_beta   90.00
_cell.angle_gamma   90.00
#
_symmetry.space_group_name_H-M   'P 1'
#
loop_
_entity.id
_entity.type
_entity.pdbx_description
1 polymer ?
#
loop_
_entity_poly.entity_id
_entity_poly.type
_entity_poly.pdbx_seq_one_letter_code
_entity_poly.pdbx_strand_id
1 'polypeptide(L)'
;MSYGFRVLPPAARVEVSIHGKENGNTVIAASLSGKRHELTDGALIKALASHPLLTLKVIAGIHWHALRMVLKGFRFYPRDQAVQGAAKATGSQGMQS
;
A
#
# COMPACT_ATOMS: atom_id res chain seq x y z
N MET A 1 4.92 6.70 16.38
CA MET A 1 5.23 6.23 15.01
C MET A 1 6.03 7.30 14.29
N SER A 2 7.05 6.93 13.51
CA SER A 2 7.87 7.87 12.71
C SER A 2 8.02 7.36 11.28
N TYR A 3 8.09 8.26 10.30
CA TYR A 3 8.24 7.93 8.89
C TYR A 3 9.53 8.52 8.34
N GLY A 4 10.39 7.66 7.80
CA GLY A 4 11.60 8.04 7.08
C GLY A 4 11.37 7.94 5.59
N PHE A 5 11.61 9.03 4.87
CA PHE A 5 11.58 9.07 3.41
C PHE A 5 13.00 9.23 2.89
N ARG A 6 13.41 8.36 1.97
CA ARG A 6 14.68 8.50 1.26
C ARG A 6 14.38 8.56 -0.23
N VAL A 7 14.77 9.66 -0.84
CA VAL A 7 14.60 9.94 -2.27
C VAL A 7 15.97 10.19 -2.86
N LEU A 8 16.34 9.42 -3.88
CA LEU A 8 17.51 9.73 -4.68
C LEU A 8 17.11 10.69 -5.81
N PRO A 9 17.88 11.77 -6.07
CA PRO A 9 17.64 12.65 -7.20
C PRO A 9 17.52 11.84 -8.51
N PRO A 10 16.46 12.05 -9.30
CA PRO A 10 16.21 11.23 -10.49
C PRO A 10 17.25 11.53 -11.57
N ALA A 11 18.03 10.51 -11.94
CA ALA A 11 18.99 10.57 -13.04
C ALA A 11 18.73 9.40 -14.00
N ALA A 12 19.71 8.53 -14.23
CA ALA A 12 19.51 7.28 -14.97
C ALA A 12 18.59 6.28 -14.25
N ARG A 13 18.38 6.47 -12.94
CA ARG A 13 17.50 5.65 -12.09
C ARG A 13 16.73 6.55 -11.13
N VAL A 14 15.56 6.06 -10.73
CA VAL A 14 14.75 6.61 -9.63
C VAL A 14 14.75 5.61 -8.49
N GLU A 15 14.84 6.12 -7.26
CA GLU A 15 14.70 5.32 -6.04
C GLU A 15 13.99 6.16 -4.98
N VAL A 16 12.88 5.63 -4.47
CA VAL A 16 12.13 6.19 -3.35
C VAL A 16 11.87 5.07 -2.36
N SER A 17 12.23 5.28 -1.11
CA SER A 17 11.94 4.33 -0.03
C SER A 17 11.29 5.02 1.16
N ILE A 18 10.34 4.31 1.76
CA ILE A 18 9.54 4.76 2.90
C ILE A 18 9.66 3.71 3.99
N HIS A 19 10.11 4.14 5.17
CA HIS A 19 10.24 3.31 6.36
C HIS A 19 9.37 3.87 7.49
N GLY A 20 8.31 3.16 7.83
CA GLY A 20 7.51 3.42 9.03
C GLY A 20 8.12 2.68 10.22
N LYS A 21 8.50 3.41 11.26
CA LYS A 21 9.04 2.87 12.51
C LYS A 21 8.09 3.06 13.68
N GLU A 22 7.98 2.02 14.49
CA GLU A 22 7.27 1.99 15.76
C GLU A 22 8.19 1.38 16.83
N ASN A 23 8.33 2.04 17.97
CA ASN A 23 9.24 1.63 19.06
C ASN A 23 10.68 1.34 18.58
N GLY A 24 11.17 2.11 17.61
CA GLY A 24 12.50 1.93 17.01
C GLY A 24 12.58 0.86 15.91
N ASN A 25 11.55 0.02 15.76
CA ASN A 25 11.51 -1.09 14.80
C ASN A 25 10.77 -0.70 13.52
N THR A 26 11.27 -1.12 12.36
CA THR A 26 10.59 -0.91 11.07
C THR A 26 9.40 -1.85 10.95
N VAL A 27 8.20 -1.29 10.94
CA VAL A 27 6.92 -2.00 10.77
C VAL A 27 6.38 -1.91 9.35
N ILE A 28 6.78 -0.87 8.61
CA ILE A 28 6.38 -0.66 7.22
C ILE A 28 7.63 -0.38 6.40
N ALA A 29 7.84 -1.14 5.32
CA ALA A 29 8.90 -0.91 4.35
C ALA A 29 8.30 -0.95 2.94
N ALA A 30 8.38 0.16 2.22
CA ALA A 30 8.00 0.26 0.82
C ALA A 30 9.16 0.86 0.04
N SER A 31 9.47 0.30 -1.13
CA SER A 31 10.50 0.83 -2.03
C SER A 31 10.00 0.81 -3.47
N LEU A 32 10.23 1.91 -4.17
CA LEU A 32 9.99 2.09 -5.59
C LEU A 32 11.35 2.34 -6.24
N SER A 33 11.72 1.52 -7.23
CA SER A 33 12.91 1.76 -8.05
C SER A 33 12.58 1.60 -9.53
N GLY A 34 13.26 2.35 -10.38
CA GLY A 34 13.04 2.32 -11.82
C GLY A 34 14.26 2.80 -12.59
N LYS A 35 14.43 2.30 -13.81
CA LYS A 35 15.44 2.80 -14.76
C LYS A 35 14.78 3.81 -15.68
N ARG A 36 15.51 4.87 -16.04
CA ARG A 36 15.05 5.83 -17.04
C ARG A 36 15.04 5.15 -18.40
N HIS A 37 13.89 5.21 -19.07
CA HIS A 37 13.72 4.84 -20.46
C HIS A 37 13.11 6.02 -21.21
N GLU A 38 13.50 6.19 -22.47
CA GLU A 38 12.88 7.20 -23.33
C GLU A 38 11.42 6.86 -23.58
N LEU A 39 10.58 7.89 -23.56
CA LEU A 39 9.14 7.77 -23.68
C LEU A 39 8.75 7.70 -25.16
N THR A 40 9.03 6.54 -25.76
CA THR A 40 8.70 6.24 -27.17
C THR A 40 7.48 5.32 -27.24
N ASP A 41 6.73 5.38 -28.33
CA ASP A 41 5.53 4.54 -28.54
C ASP A 41 5.85 3.04 -28.39
N GLY A 42 7.00 2.60 -28.92
CA GLY A 42 7.46 1.22 -28.78
C GLY A 42 7.76 0.83 -27.32
N ALA A 43 8.34 1.74 -26.52
CA ALA A 43 8.56 1.51 -25.10
C ALA A 43 7.25 1.45 -24.31
N LEU A 44 6.27 2.29 -24.66
CA LEU A 44 4.92 2.26 -24.07
C LEU A 44 4.18 0.96 -24.39
N ILE A 45 4.15 0.54 -25.66
CA ILE A 45 3.52 -0.73 -26.07
C ILE A 45 4.20 -1.91 -25.37
N LYS A 46 5.54 -1.92 -25.30
CA LYS A 46 6.28 -2.96 -24.59
C LYS A 46 5.95 -2.98 -23.10
N ALA A 47 5.85 -1.82 -22.45
CA ALA A 47 5.46 -1.71 -21.06
C ALA A 47 4.01 -2.17 -20.84
N LEU A 48 3.10 -1.80 -21.73
CA LEU A 48 1.70 -2.21 -21.69
C LEU A 48 1.54 -3.72 -21.89
N ALA A 49 2.37 -4.33 -22.75
CA ALA A 49 2.39 -5.77 -22.99
C ALA A 49 3.12 -6.56 -21.89
N SER A 50 4.07 -5.95 -21.17
CA SER A 50 4.83 -6.63 -20.11
C SER A 50 4.12 -6.65 -18.75
N HIS A 51 3.25 -5.67 -18.47
CA HIS A 51 2.54 -5.55 -17.19
C HIS A 51 1.07 -6.04 -17.11
N PRO A 52 0.41 -6.64 -18.14
CA PRO A 52 -0.96 -7.14 -18.00
C PRO A 52 -1.00 -8.47 -17.26
N LEU A 53 0.08 -9.26 -17.34
CA LEU A 53 0.24 -10.48 -16.53
C LEU A 53 0.44 -10.16 -15.04
N LEU A 54 1.02 -8.98 -14.73
CA LEU A 54 1.23 -8.54 -13.36
C LEU A 54 -0.10 -8.18 -12.68
N THR A 55 -0.96 -7.40 -13.35
CA THR A 55 -2.28 -7.06 -12.82
C THR A 55 -3.15 -8.31 -12.66
N LEU A 56 -3.18 -9.20 -13.65
CA LEU A 56 -3.90 -10.46 -13.57
C LEU A 56 -3.39 -11.33 -12.41
N LYS A 57 -2.07 -11.40 -12.21
CA LYS A 57 -1.46 -12.15 -11.09
C LYS A 57 -1.83 -11.58 -9.72
N VAL A 58 -1.86 -10.25 -9.57
CA VAL A 58 -2.30 -9.60 -8.32
C VAL A 58 -3.77 -9.91 -8.05
N ILE A 59 -4.63 -9.75 -9.06
CA ILE A 59 -6.06 -10.05 -8.96
C ILE A 59 -6.26 -11.51 -8.56
N ALA A 60 -5.62 -12.45 -9.26
CA ALA A 60 -5.69 -13.88 -8.95
C ALA A 60 -5.18 -14.18 -7.53
N GLY A 61 -4.10 -13.54 -7.09
CA GLY A 61 -3.56 -13.69 -5.74
C GLY A 61 -4.53 -13.22 -4.63
N ILE A 62 -5.24 -12.12 -4.86
CA ILE A 62 -6.27 -11.61 -3.95
C ILE A 62 -7.46 -12.58 -3.90
N HIS A 63 -7.94 -13.04 -5.05
CA HIS A 63 -9.05 -13.99 -5.13
C HIS A 63 -8.70 -15.34 -4.50
N TRP A 64 -7.48 -15.82 -4.69
CA TRP A 64 -7.00 -17.04 -4.04
C TRP A 64 -6.97 -16.90 -2.51
N HIS A 65 -6.51 -15.77 -1.98
CA HIS A 65 -6.54 -15.52 -0.55
C HIS A 65 -7.98 -15.43 -0.01
N ALA A 66 -8.88 -14.76 -0.72
CA ALA A 66 -10.29 -14.68 -0.36
C ALA A 66 -10.95 -16.06 -0.36
N LEU A 67 -10.74 -16.86 -1.41
CA LEU A 67 -11.25 -18.23 -1.50
C LEU A 67 -10.70 -19.10 -0.35
N ARG A 68 -9.40 -18.99 -0.06
CA ARG A 68 -8.78 -19.71 1.06
C ARG A 68 -9.35 -19.28 2.42
N MET A 69 -9.69 -18.01 2.60
CA MET A 69 -10.38 -17.53 3.81
C MET A 69 -11.79 -18.10 3.93
N VAL A 70 -12.55 -18.13 2.83
CA VAL A 70 -13.89 -18.72 2.80
C VAL A 70 -13.83 -20.21 3.14
N LEU A 71 -12.91 -20.96 2.52
CA LEU A 71 -12.73 -22.40 2.79
C LEU A 71 -12.28 -22.69 4.22
N LYS A 72 -11.48 -21.82 4.84
CA LYS A 72 -11.05 -21.97 6.25
C LYS A 72 -12.10 -21.53 7.27
N GLY A 73 -13.14 -20.83 6.84
CA GLY A 73 -14.11 -20.19 7.74
C GLY A 73 -13.47 -19.01 8.48
N PHE A 74 -13.88 -17.79 8.15
CA PHE A 74 -13.44 -16.60 8.87
C PHE A 74 -14.49 -16.19 9.89
N ARG A 75 -14.05 -15.80 11.09
CA ARG A 75 -14.93 -15.36 12.17
C ARG A 75 -15.06 -13.85 12.12
N PHE A 76 -16.29 -13.35 11.94
CA PHE A 76 -16.57 -11.93 12.08
C PHE A 76 -16.45 -11.54 13.56
N TYR A 77 -15.51 -10.66 13.88
CA TYR A 77 -15.44 -10.04 15.19
C TYR A 77 -16.32 -8.77 15.16
N PRO A 78 -17.44 -8.73 15.92
CA PRO A 78 -18.21 -7.51 16.05
C PRO A 78 -17.32 -6.42 16.65
N ARG A 79 -17.29 -5.24 16.02
CA ARG A 79 -16.53 -4.10 16.53
C ARG A 79 -17.28 -3.55 17.75
N ASP A 80 -16.71 -3.69 18.94
CA ASP A 80 -17.29 -3.19 20.19
C ASP A 80 -17.74 -1.74 20.06
N GLN A 81 -19.01 -1.49 20.41
CA GLN A 81 -19.65 -0.17 20.30
C GLN A 81 -18.93 0.90 21.14
N ALA A 82 -18.17 0.49 22.17
CA ALA A 82 -17.33 1.37 22.99
C ALA A 82 -16.25 2.10 22.17
N VAL A 83 -15.65 1.44 21.17
CA VAL A 83 -14.63 2.06 20.28
C VAL A 83 -15.28 3.03 19.28
N GLN A 84 -16.54 2.78 18.91
CA GLN A 84 -17.32 3.64 18.01
C GLN A 84 -17.79 4.92 18.72
N GLY A 85 -18.14 4.84 20.01
CA GLY A 85 -18.48 5.98 20.84
C GLY A 85 -17.30 6.93 21.05
N ALA A 86 -16.12 6.38 21.35
CA ALA A 86 -14.90 7.17 21.50
C ALA A 86 -14.48 7.89 20.21
N ALA A 87 -14.54 7.21 19.05
CA ALA A 87 -14.23 7.83 17.75
C ALA A 87 -15.21 8.94 17.35
N LYS A 88 -16.50 8.81 17.71
CA LYS A 88 -17.51 9.86 17.50
C LYS A 88 -17.35 11.04 18.46
N ALA A 89 -16.97 10.79 19.72
CA ALA A 89 -16.76 11.84 20.72
C ALA A 89 -15.56 12.72 20.39
N THR A 90 -14.45 12.14 19.93
CA THR A 90 -13.25 12.90 19.51
C THR A 90 -13.48 13.74 18.24
N GLY A 91 -14.40 13.36 17.36
CA GLY A 91 -14.75 14.14 16.15
C GLY A 91 -15.68 15.34 16.39
N SER A 92 -16.34 15.40 17.55
CA SER A 92 -17.30 16.47 17.90
C SER A 92 -16.64 17.65 18.62
N GLN A 93 -15.51 17.41 19.29
CA GLN A 93 -14.89 18.38 20.21
C GLN A 93 -13.95 19.39 19.51
N GLY A 94 -13.71 19.28 18.20
CA GLY A 94 -12.82 20.15 17.42
C GLY A 94 -13.50 21.27 16.62
N MET A 95 -14.83 21.44 16.71
CA MET A 95 -15.58 22.47 15.96
C MET A 95 -16.09 23.62 16.84
N GLN A 96 -15.68 23.68 18.11
CA GLN A 96 -16.01 24.77 19.03
C GLN A 96 -14.72 25.38 19.60
N SER A 97 -14.00 26.14 18.78
CA SER A 97 -12.95 27.08 19.20
C SER A 97 -12.77 28.14 18.12
#